data_AF-A0A937GIB1-F1
#
_entry.id   AF-A0A937GIB1-F1
#
_cell.length_a   1.000
_cell.length_b   1.000
_cell.length_c   1.000
_cell.angle_alpha   90.00
_cell.angle_beta   90.00
_cell.angle_gamma   90.00
#
_symmetry.space_group_name_H-M   'P 1'
#
loop_
_entity.id
_entity.type
_entity.pdbx_description
1 polymer ?
#
loop_
_entity_poly.entity_id
_entity_poly.type
_entity_poly.pdbx_seq_one_letter_code
_entity_poly.pdbx_strand_id
1 'polypeptide(L)'
;MSANVVVSIHDVAPCTFAVSRELVNHVQRHGIRATLLVVPGPWGGESMVPGSPFCRWLDHCQQEGHEISMHGWSHTAPDNGGIGMGGIAA
;
A
#
# COMPACT_ATOMS: atom_id res chain seq x y z
N MET A 1 -24.82 10.20 15.86
CA MET A 1 -24.46 9.11 14.93
C MET A 1 -22.95 9.07 14.86
N SER A 2 -22.32 7.94 15.14
CA SER A 2 -20.88 7.75 14.91
C SER A 2 -20.69 7.34 13.46
N ALA A 3 -19.77 7.99 12.73
CA ALA A 3 -19.42 7.60 11.37
C ALA A 3 -18.45 6.40 11.42
N ASN A 4 -18.72 5.37 10.63
CA ASN A 4 -17.78 4.28 10.40
C ASN A 4 -16.85 4.67 9.27
N VAL A 5 -15.54 4.56 9.50
CA VAL A 5 -14.52 4.87 8.49
C VAL A 5 -13.85 3.57 8.06
N VAL A 6 -13.68 3.42 6.75
CA VAL A 6 -12.86 2.37 6.14
C VAL A 6 -11.66 3.05 5.52
N VAL A 7 -10.46 2.51 5.76
CA VAL A 7 -9.22 3.05 5.22
C VAL A 7 -8.59 2.02 4.28
N SER A 8 -8.31 2.46 3.07
CA SER A 8 -7.43 1.78 2.12
C SER A 8 -6.17 2.61 1.94
N ILE A 9 -5.01 1.99 2.11
CA ILE A 9 -3.71 2.61 1.78
C ILE A 9 -3.29 2.04 0.43
N HIS A 10 -3.25 2.91 -0.56
CA HIS A 10 -2.85 2.59 -1.92
C HIS A 10 -1.34 2.46 -2.05
N ASP A 11 -0.91 1.81 -3.13
CA ASP A 11 0.46 1.87 -3.60
C ASP A 11 1.50 1.41 -2.56
N VAL A 12 1.18 0.34 -1.82
CA VAL A 12 2.06 -0.23 -0.80
C VAL A 12 3.10 -1.12 -1.47
N ALA A 13 4.34 -0.67 -1.54
CA ALA A 13 5.40 -1.31 -2.29
C ALA A 13 6.76 -1.13 -1.59
N PRO A 14 7.81 -1.86 -2.00
CA PRO A 14 9.16 -1.65 -1.46
C PRO A 14 9.64 -0.19 -1.59
N CYS A 15 9.42 0.42 -2.76
CA CYS A 15 9.82 1.82 -3.02
C CYS A 15 9.01 2.85 -2.23
N THR A 16 7.81 2.50 -1.73
CA THR A 16 6.96 3.36 -0.88
C THR A 16 6.96 2.89 0.58
N PHE A 17 7.89 2.03 0.98
CA PHE A 17 7.86 1.36 2.27
C PHE A 17 7.88 2.34 3.45
N ALA A 18 8.76 3.36 3.41
CA ALA A 18 8.88 4.33 4.49
C ALA A 18 7.57 5.09 4.74
N VAL A 19 6.96 5.65 3.69
CA VAL A 19 5.69 6.40 3.79
C VAL A 19 4.53 5.48 4.15
N SER A 20 4.49 4.25 3.62
CA SER A 20 3.45 3.27 3.94
C SER A 20 3.43 2.95 5.44
N ARG A 21 4.60 2.81 6.06
CA ARG A 21 4.72 2.61 7.52
C ARG A 21 4.20 3.79 8.32
N GLU A 22 4.50 5.01 7.90
CA GLU A 22 4.04 6.22 8.58
C GLU A 22 2.51 6.32 8.55
N LEU A 23 1.90 6.02 7.40
CA LEU A 23 0.44 6.01 7.23
C LEU A 23 -0.21 4.91 8.09
N VAL A 24 0.35 3.70 8.10
CA VAL A 24 -0.14 2.62 8.97
C VAL A 24 -0.06 2.99 10.45
N ASN A 25 1.09 3.54 10.90
CA ASN A 25 1.25 4.01 12.27
C ASN A 25 0.27 5.14 12.61
N HIS A 26 -0.08 5.98 11.64
CA HIS A 26 -1.07 7.05 11.85
C HIS A 26 -2.46 6.46 12.10
N VAL A 27 -2.93 5.55 11.24
CA VAL A 27 -4.28 4.99 11.40
C VAL A 27 -4.40 4.04 12.59
N GLN A 28 -3.33 3.30 12.91
CA GLN A 28 -3.26 2.48 14.12
C GLN A 28 -3.40 3.32 15.40
N ARG A 29 -2.78 4.50 15.47
CA ARG A 29 -2.94 5.42 16.62
C ARG A 29 -4.39 5.88 16.84
N HIS A 30 -5.23 5.81 15.80
CA HIS A 30 -6.65 6.09 15.87
C HIS A 30 -7.51 4.84 16.09
N GLY A 31 -6.90 3.67 16.29
CA GLY A 31 -7.61 2.39 16.47
C GLY A 31 -8.25 1.86 15.19
N ILE A 32 -7.80 2.34 14.02
CA ILE A 32 -8.37 1.99 12.71
C ILE A 32 -7.50 0.92 12.04
N ARG A 33 -8.16 -0.13 11.54
CA ARG A 33 -7.55 -1.13 10.66
C ARG A 33 -7.64 -0.65 9.22
N ALA A 34 -6.62 -0.94 8.44
CA ALA A 34 -6.55 -0.55 7.04
C ALA A 34 -6.39 -1.79 6.15
N THR A 35 -6.86 -1.66 4.91
CA THR A 35 -6.50 -2.56 3.81
C THR A 35 -5.28 -1.97 3.11
N LEU A 36 -4.21 -2.76 3.00
CA LEU A 36 -2.96 -2.40 2.34
C LEU A 36 -3.00 -2.97 0.92
N LEU A 37 -2.99 -2.09 -0.08
CA LEU A 37 -3.03 -2.45 -1.48
C LEU A 37 -1.59 -2.60 -2.00
N VAL A 38 -1.12 -3.84 -2.01
CA VAL A 38 0.29 -4.19 -2.21
C VAL A 38 0.64 -4.38 -3.68
N VAL A 39 1.71 -3.71 -4.12
CA VAL A 39 2.37 -3.90 -5.42
C VAL A 39 3.70 -4.65 -5.19
N PRO A 40 3.76 -5.96 -5.49
CA PRO A 40 4.94 -6.78 -5.17
C PRO A 40 6.01 -6.81 -6.27
N GLY A 41 5.66 -6.47 -7.51
CA GLY A 41 6.56 -6.50 -8.67
C GLY A 41 7.31 -5.20 -8.88
N PRO A 42 8.08 -5.10 -9.98
CA PRO A 42 9.04 -4.04 -10.20
C PRO A 42 8.31 -2.71 -10.39
N TRP A 43 8.25 -1.91 -9.34
CA TRP A 43 7.70 -0.57 -9.35
C TRP A 43 8.63 0.37 -8.57
N GLY A 44 8.94 1.53 -9.13
CA GLY A 44 9.97 2.42 -8.58
C GLY A 44 11.38 1.84 -8.58
N GLY A 45 11.66 0.81 -9.40
CA GLY A 45 12.96 0.15 -9.49
C GLY A 45 13.19 -0.94 -8.44
N GLU A 46 12.20 -1.25 -7.62
CA GLU A 46 12.29 -2.26 -6.57
C GLU A 46 11.21 -3.33 -6.72
N SER A 47 11.53 -4.55 -6.28
CA SER A 47 10.59 -5.69 -6.23
C SER A 47 10.59 -6.28 -4.83
N MET A 48 9.48 -6.90 -4.45
CA MET A 48 9.38 -7.61 -3.18
C MET A 48 10.32 -8.81 -3.17
N VAL A 49 11.24 -8.83 -2.21
CA VAL A 49 12.16 -9.94 -1.96
C VAL A 49 11.69 -10.73 -0.73
N PRO A 50 11.50 -12.06 -0.81
CA PRO A 50 11.14 -12.87 0.34
C PRO A 50 12.07 -12.66 1.53
N GLY A 51 11.51 -12.51 2.73
CA GLY A 51 12.30 -12.23 3.94
C GLY A 51 12.94 -10.84 3.97
N SER A 52 12.60 -9.93 3.05
CA SER A 52 12.97 -8.52 3.16
C SER A 52 12.30 -7.86 4.39
N PRO A 53 12.81 -6.70 4.85
CA PRO A 53 12.12 -5.89 5.85
C PRO A 53 10.68 -5.55 5.46
N PHE A 54 10.41 -5.34 4.18
CA PHE A 54 9.07 -5.09 3.66
C PHE A 54 8.14 -6.29 3.87
N CYS A 55 8.56 -7.51 3.51
CA CYS A 55 7.76 -8.73 3.75
C CYS A 55 7.48 -8.95 5.24
N ARG A 56 8.51 -8.87 6.09
CA ARG A 56 8.33 -9.01 7.54
C ARG A 56 7.37 -7.98 8.12
N TRP A 57 7.38 -6.77 7.56
CA TRP A 57 6.45 -5.73 7.97
C TRP A 57 5.02 -6.02 7.52
N LEU A 58 4.80 -6.54 6.31
CA LEU A 58 3.46 -6.98 5.87
C LEU A 58 2.93 -8.11 6.76
N ASP A 59 3.78 -9.07 7.14
CA ASP A 59 3.42 -10.15 8.07
C ASP A 59 2.99 -9.58 9.44
N HIS A 60 3.73 -8.59 9.94
CA HIS A 60 3.38 -7.90 11.19
C HIS A 60 2.06 -7.14 11.06
N CYS A 61 1.85 -6.38 9.97
CA CYS A 61 0.58 -5.70 9.72
C CYS A 61 -0.61 -6.67 9.70
N GLN A 62 -0.45 -7.84 9.06
CA GLN A 62 -1.48 -8.87 9.06
C GLN A 62 -1.77 -9.40 10.47
N GLN A 63 -0.74 -9.62 11.29
CA GLN A 63 -0.89 -10.04 12.69
C GLN A 63 -1.61 -8.99 13.55
N GLU A 64 -1.39 -7.70 13.28
CA GLU A 64 -2.11 -6.58 13.92
C GLU A 64 -3.55 -6.38 13.38
N GLY A 65 -3.97 -7.20 12.41
CA GLY A 65 -5.34 -7.22 11.88
C GLY A 65 -5.58 -6.27 10.70
N HIS A 66 -4.52 -5.78 10.04
CA HIS A 66 -4.65 -5.14 8.73
C HIS A 66 -4.93 -6.20 7.66
N GLU A 67 -5.68 -5.82 6.63
CA GLU A 67 -5.88 -6.67 5.45
C GLU A 67 -4.77 -6.41 4.44
N ILE A 68 -4.21 -7.47 3.85
CA ILE A 68 -3.25 -7.39 2.75
C ILE A 68 -3.96 -7.81 1.47
N SER A 69 -4.01 -6.93 0.46
CA SER A 69 -4.68 -7.19 -0.81
C SER A 69 -3.78 -6.81 -1.99
N MET A 70 -3.88 -7.51 -3.11
CA MET A 70 -3.05 -7.24 -4.29
C MET A 70 -3.53 -5.99 -5.05
N HIS A 71 -2.59 -5.14 -5.46
CA HIS A 71 -2.82 -3.95 -6.28
C HIS A 71 -2.15 -4.04 -7.65
N GLY A 72 -2.17 -5.24 -8.24
CA GLY A 72 -1.45 -5.55 -9.47
C GLY A 72 0.05 -5.77 -9.26
N TRP A 73 0.75 -6.20 -10.32
CA TRP A 73 2.16 -6.60 -10.23
C TRP A 73 3.13 -5.42 -10.28
N SER A 74 3.06 -4.56 -11.30
CA SER A 74 4.05 -3.50 -11.58
C SER A 74 3.51 -2.07 -11.51
N HIS A 75 2.28 -1.90 -10.99
CA HIS A 75 1.57 -0.61 -10.96
C HIS A 75 1.59 0.15 -12.31
N THR A 76 1.51 -0.61 -13.40
CA THR A 76 1.40 -0.08 -14.76
C THR A 76 -0.06 0.01 -15.14
N ALA A 77 -0.49 1.15 -15.67
CA ALA A 77 -1.78 1.24 -16.33
C ALA A 77 -1.76 0.28 -17.54
N PRO A 78 -2.82 -0.53 -17.76
CA PRO A 78 -2.99 -1.19 -19.05
C PRO A 78 -2.99 -0.11 -20.15
N ASP A 79 -2.47 -0.42 -21.33
CA ASP A 79 -2.41 0.46 -22.51
C ASP A 79 -3.81 0.79 -23.11
N ASN A 80 -4.82 0.91 -22.27
CA ASN A 80 -6.23 0.99 -22.64
C ASN A 80 -6.70 2.44 -22.74
N GLY A 81 -5.91 3.36 -23.31
CA GLY A 81 -6.35 4.72 -23.69
C GLY A 81 -7.14 5.53 -22.64
N GLY A 82 -7.06 5.18 -21.37
CA GLY A 82 -8.01 5.56 -20.33
C GLY A 82 -7.35 6.46 -19.29
N ILE A 83 -7.75 7.72 -19.31
CA ILE A 83 -7.59 8.81 -18.32
C ILE A 83 -6.90 8.39 -17.01
N GLY A 84 -5.57 8.24 -17.05
CA GLY A 84 -4.73 8.43 -15.88
C GLY A 84 -4.74 9.93 -15.59
N MET A 85 -5.30 10.34 -14.46
CA MET A 85 -5.07 11.69 -13.93
C MET A 85 -3.58 11.79 -13.57
N GLY A 86 -2.77 12.10 -14.58
CA GLY A 86 -1.37 12.43 -14.43
C GLY A 86 -1.23 13.53 -13.40
N GLY A 87 -0.27 13.34 -12.50
CA GLY A 87 0.02 14.27 -11.42
C GLY A 87 0.08 15.71 -11.92
N ILE A 88 -0.52 16.59 -11.13
CA ILE A 88 -0.22 18.02 -11.16
C ILE A 88 1.29 18.21 -11.05
N ALA A 89 1.94 18.46 -12.19
CA ALA A 89 3.30 18.97 -12.21
C ALA A 89 3.27 20.39 -11.63
N ALA A 90 4.07 20.61 -10.60
CA ALA A 90 4.43 21.93 -10.09
C ALA A 90 5.53 22.56 -10.95
#